data_AF-A0A8J4MRX6-F1
#
_entry.id   AF-A0A8J4MRX6-F1
#
_cell.length_a   1.000
_cell.length_b   1.000
_cell.length_c   1.000
_cell.angle_alpha   90.00
_cell.angle_beta   90.00
_cell.angle_gamma   90.00
#
_symmetry.space_group_name_H-M   'P 1'
#
loop_
_entity.id
_entity.type
_entity.pdbx_description
1 polymer ?
#
loop_
_entity_poly.entity_id
_entity_poly.type
_entity_poly.pdbx_seq_one_letter_code
_entity_poly.pdbx_strand_id
1 'polypeptide(L)'
;QRRFLFSDNLLGISWVDSSWIPILNNGSVLDYFSERSNPFYDRTCNNEVVKMQRMTLDHLNQMVGVEYILLHAQEPILFIIRKQQRQSPTQAIPLADYYIIAGVIYQAPDLGSVINSRVLTAVHGIQSAFEEAMSYCRYHPSKGYWWHFKDQEEREKAKPKAKKKEEPSSIFQRQRVDALLLDLRQKFPPRFVQQKPGEKPIPVDQIKKEPEPAPEAVKPEEKETVKNAQQSAGAKGPPEKRMRLQ
;
A
#
# COMPACT_ATOMS: atom_id res chain seq x y z
N GLN A 1 -22.89 17.50 36.92
CA GLN A 1 -21.96 16.45 36.42
C GLN A 1 -21.74 16.64 34.91
N ARG A 2 -20.54 16.42 34.36
CA ARG A 2 -20.36 16.18 32.91
C ARG A 2 -20.25 14.67 32.68
N ARG A 3 -20.95 14.12 31.68
CA ARG A 3 -20.81 12.71 31.30
C ARG A 3 -19.43 12.49 30.68
N PHE A 4 -18.77 11.39 31.03
CA PHE A 4 -17.71 10.85 30.19
C PHE A 4 -18.37 10.37 28.88
N LEU A 5 -17.95 10.96 27.77
CA LEU A 5 -18.35 10.59 26.41
C LEU A 5 -17.11 10.50 25.50
N PHE A 6 -16.06 9.86 26.02
CA PHE A 6 -15.26 9.01 25.15
C PHE A 6 -16.01 7.67 25.07
N SER A 7 -16.55 7.37 23.90
CA SER A 7 -16.79 5.99 23.50
C SER A 7 -15.41 5.40 23.23
N ASP A 8 -14.80 4.81 24.25
CA ASP A 8 -13.41 4.34 24.18
C ASP A 8 -13.23 3.40 22.97
N ASN A 9 -12.33 3.77 22.06
CA ASN A 9 -12.10 2.97 20.87
C ASN A 9 -11.18 1.80 21.22
N LEU A 10 -11.77 0.66 21.59
CA LEU A 10 -11.04 -0.55 22.00
C LEU A 10 -10.08 -1.08 20.91
N LEU A 11 -10.26 -0.71 19.64
CA LEU A 11 -9.32 -1.03 18.54
C LEU A 11 -8.01 -0.24 18.61
N GLY A 12 -7.98 0.87 19.36
CA GLY A 12 -6.81 1.74 19.52
C GLY A 12 -5.97 1.48 20.78
N ILE A 13 -6.40 0.55 21.64
CA ILE A 13 -5.67 0.17 22.86
C ILE A 13 -5.05 -1.22 22.72
N SER A 14 -4.05 -1.50 23.55
CA SER A 14 -3.47 -2.83 23.72
C SER A 14 -3.14 -3.06 25.20
N TRP A 15 -3.11 -4.31 25.63
CA TRP A 15 -2.81 -4.68 27.02
C TRP A 15 -1.81 -5.84 27.06
N VAL A 16 -0.95 -5.85 28.08
CA VAL A 16 0.02 -6.92 28.31
C VAL A 16 0.39 -6.99 29.80
N ASP A 17 0.56 -8.20 30.33
CA ASP A 17 1.29 -8.45 31.57
C ASP A 17 2.51 -9.31 31.25
N SER A 18 3.70 -8.77 31.55
CA SER A 18 4.98 -9.41 31.23
C SER A 18 5.28 -10.66 32.08
N SER A 19 4.59 -10.85 33.21
CA SER A 19 4.78 -12.01 34.09
C SER A 19 4.33 -13.33 33.45
N TRP A 20 3.32 -13.28 32.58
CA TRP A 20 2.76 -14.46 31.92
C TRP A 20 3.49 -14.88 30.64
N ILE A 21 4.24 -13.97 30.00
CA ILE A 21 4.88 -14.22 28.68
C ILE A 21 5.74 -15.51 28.67
N PRO A 22 6.54 -15.85 29.70
CA PRO A 22 7.34 -17.09 29.72
C PRO A 22 6.52 -18.38 29.96
N ILE A 23 5.23 -18.26 30.25
CA ILE A 23 4.35 -19.34 30.73
C ILE A 23 3.04 -19.41 29.89
N LEU A 24 3.02 -18.75 28.74
CA LEU A 24 1.84 -18.56 27.90
C LEU A 24 1.66 -19.74 26.93
N ASN A 25 0.82 -20.69 27.33
CA ASN A 25 0.50 -21.91 26.61
C ASN A 25 -0.99 -21.91 26.25
N ASN A 26 -1.40 -22.79 25.34
CA ASN A 26 -2.79 -23.05 24.94
C ASN A 26 -3.73 -23.24 26.15
N GLY A 27 -3.30 -23.96 27.19
CA GLY A 27 -4.07 -24.14 28.42
C GLY A 27 -4.14 -22.91 29.35
N SER A 28 -3.13 -22.03 29.34
CA SER A 28 -3.04 -20.87 30.26
C SER A 28 -3.48 -19.55 29.62
N VAL A 29 -3.62 -19.47 28.30
CA VAL A 29 -3.97 -18.23 27.59
C VAL A 29 -5.36 -17.67 27.93
N LEU A 30 -6.33 -18.54 28.27
CA LEU A 30 -7.64 -18.11 28.75
C LEU A 30 -7.59 -17.54 30.18
N ASP A 31 -6.70 -18.06 31.03
CA ASP A 31 -6.46 -17.49 32.36
C ASP A 31 -5.76 -16.14 32.25
N TYR A 32 -4.74 -16.01 31.39
CA TYR A 32 -4.09 -14.75 31.05
C TYR A 32 -5.09 -13.71 30.52
N PHE A 33 -5.99 -14.10 29.61
CA PHE A 33 -7.03 -13.20 29.11
C PHE A 33 -8.02 -12.78 30.22
N SER A 34 -8.28 -13.63 31.22
CA SER A 34 -9.18 -13.31 32.33
C SER A 34 -8.61 -12.35 33.39
N GLU A 35 -7.34 -11.93 33.26
CA GLU A 35 -6.64 -11.15 34.28
C GLU A 35 -7.37 -9.82 34.62
N ARG A 36 -7.38 -9.45 35.90
CA ARG A 36 -8.20 -8.36 36.45
C ARG A 36 -7.91 -7.01 35.80
N SER A 37 -6.69 -6.78 35.31
CA SER A 37 -6.27 -5.54 34.66
C SER A 37 -6.54 -5.49 33.14
N ASN A 38 -6.95 -6.59 32.51
CA ASN A 38 -7.28 -6.62 31.08
C ASN A 38 -8.61 -5.86 30.80
N PRO A 39 -8.62 -4.78 29.99
CA PRO A 39 -9.84 -4.05 29.65
C PRO A 39 -10.77 -4.79 28.67
N PHE A 40 -10.27 -5.82 27.98
CA PHE A 40 -11.04 -6.57 27.00
C PHE A 40 -11.90 -7.70 27.61
N TYR A 41 -11.62 -8.09 28.85
CA TYR A 41 -12.31 -9.18 29.52
C TYR A 41 -13.55 -8.71 30.28
N ASP A 42 -14.62 -9.51 30.18
CA ASP A 42 -15.95 -9.18 30.68
C ASP A 42 -16.32 -10.17 31.78
N ARG A 43 -16.25 -9.73 33.04
CA ARG A 43 -16.49 -10.60 34.21
C ARG A 43 -17.96 -10.96 34.42
N THR A 44 -18.85 -10.55 33.51
CA THR A 44 -20.24 -11.06 33.44
C THR A 44 -20.39 -12.27 32.53
N CYS A 45 -19.30 -12.71 31.87
CA CYS A 45 -19.32 -13.87 30.97
C CYS A 45 -19.41 -15.22 31.70
N ASN A 46 -19.85 -16.23 30.95
CA ASN A 46 -20.00 -17.60 31.43
C ASN A 46 -18.67 -18.23 31.87
N ASN A 47 -17.53 -17.82 31.29
CA ASN A 47 -16.20 -18.30 31.70
C ASN A 47 -15.88 -17.95 33.16
N GLU A 48 -16.24 -16.75 33.62
CA GLU A 48 -16.00 -16.33 35.01
C GLU A 48 -16.86 -17.19 35.97
N VAL A 49 -18.10 -17.49 35.59
CA VAL A 49 -19.01 -18.37 36.36
C VAL A 49 -18.44 -19.80 36.45
N VAL A 50 -18.02 -20.38 35.32
CA VAL A 50 -17.41 -21.72 35.24
C VAL A 50 -16.12 -21.78 36.07
N LYS A 51 -15.26 -20.74 35.98
CA LYS A 51 -14.01 -20.61 36.72
C LYS A 51 -14.23 -20.50 38.24
N MET A 52 -15.20 -19.67 38.67
CA MET A 52 -15.59 -19.55 40.09
C MET A 52 -16.19 -20.85 40.63
N GLN A 53 -16.96 -21.59 39.83
CA GLN A 53 -17.54 -22.88 40.19
C GLN A 53 -16.57 -24.07 40.04
N ARG A 54 -15.34 -23.84 39.56
CA ARG A 54 -14.32 -24.87 39.27
C ARG A 54 -14.82 -25.99 38.35
N MET A 55 -15.69 -25.65 37.39
CA MET A 55 -16.21 -26.58 36.39
C MET A 55 -15.30 -26.67 35.16
N THR A 56 -15.49 -27.69 34.32
CA THR A 56 -14.78 -27.80 33.03
C THR A 56 -15.37 -26.84 32.00
N LEU A 57 -14.55 -26.44 31.02
CA LEU A 57 -14.97 -25.54 29.94
C LEU A 57 -16.09 -26.11 29.07
N ASP A 58 -16.28 -27.44 29.04
CA ASP A 58 -17.35 -28.11 28.28
C ASP A 58 -18.75 -27.65 28.69
N HIS A 59 -18.92 -27.24 29.96
CA HIS A 59 -20.18 -26.74 30.50
C HIS A 59 -20.64 -25.42 29.84
N LEU A 60 -19.72 -24.66 29.22
CA LEU A 60 -20.08 -23.46 28.44
C LEU A 60 -21.09 -23.77 27.33
N ASN A 61 -21.00 -24.96 26.72
CA ASN A 61 -21.93 -25.39 25.67
C ASN A 61 -23.38 -25.57 26.16
N GLN A 62 -23.60 -25.70 27.47
CA GLN A 62 -24.92 -25.85 28.10
C GLN A 62 -25.48 -24.51 28.61
N MET A 63 -24.65 -23.47 28.68
CA MET A 63 -25.04 -22.13 29.13
C MET A 63 -25.50 -21.27 27.94
N VAL A 64 -26.28 -20.22 28.22
CA VAL A 64 -26.68 -19.19 27.25
C VAL A 64 -26.11 -17.87 27.76
N GLY A 65 -25.49 -17.07 26.88
CA GLY A 65 -24.82 -15.83 27.28
C GLY A 65 -23.51 -15.56 26.54
N VAL A 66 -22.69 -14.67 27.10
CA VAL A 66 -21.38 -14.31 26.55
C VAL A 66 -20.34 -15.32 27.01
N GLU A 67 -19.53 -15.83 26.09
CA GLU A 67 -18.39 -16.69 26.36
C GLU A 67 -17.16 -16.28 25.53
N TYR A 68 -15.98 -16.61 26.04
CA TYR A 68 -14.70 -16.48 25.37
C TYR A 68 -14.16 -17.88 25.06
N ILE A 69 -13.90 -18.15 23.78
CA ILE A 69 -13.29 -19.40 23.33
C ILE A 69 -11.92 -19.13 22.69
N LEU A 70 -11.00 -20.07 22.83
CA LEU A 70 -9.75 -20.06 22.08
C LEU A 70 -10.02 -20.64 20.68
N LEU A 71 -10.00 -19.78 19.66
CA LEU A 71 -10.27 -20.15 18.27
C LEU A 71 -9.06 -20.80 17.61
N HIS A 72 -7.86 -20.30 17.92
CA HIS A 72 -6.60 -20.78 17.35
C HIS A 72 -5.43 -20.52 18.30
N ALA A 73 -4.45 -21.43 18.31
CA ALA A 73 -3.22 -21.33 19.08
C ALA A 73 -2.03 -21.74 18.22
N GLN A 74 -1.05 -20.85 18.10
CA GLN A 74 0.25 -21.06 17.47
C GLN A 74 1.33 -20.65 18.47
N GLU A 75 1.64 -21.56 19.39
CA GLU A 75 2.65 -21.35 20.42
C GLU A 75 4.04 -21.10 19.79
N PRO A 76 4.87 -20.18 20.33
CA PRO A 76 4.59 -19.23 21.42
C PRO A 76 4.09 -17.85 20.92
N ILE A 77 3.82 -17.69 19.61
CA ILE A 77 3.76 -16.36 18.97
C ILE A 77 2.34 -15.77 18.92
N LEU A 78 1.32 -16.57 18.59
CA LEU A 78 -0.02 -16.08 18.27
C LEU A 78 -1.11 -16.95 18.91
N PHE A 79 -2.06 -16.30 19.60
CA PHE A 79 -3.32 -16.90 20.00
C PHE A 79 -4.49 -16.01 19.54
N ILE A 80 -5.62 -16.63 19.19
CA ILE A 80 -6.83 -15.94 18.74
C ILE A 80 -7.97 -16.32 19.67
N ILE A 81 -8.45 -15.38 20.49
CA ILE A 81 -9.60 -15.56 21.37
C ILE A 81 -10.82 -14.91 20.74
N ARG A 82 -11.94 -15.63 20.69
CA ARG A 82 -13.22 -15.16 20.17
C ARG A 82 -14.20 -14.93 21.32
N LYS A 83 -14.69 -13.69 21.46
CA LYS A 83 -15.90 -13.38 22.23
C LYS A 83 -17.10 -13.71 21.36
N GLN A 84 -17.95 -14.61 21.84
CA GLN A 84 -19.19 -14.99 21.17
C GLN A 84 -20.37 -15.00 22.15
N GLN A 85 -21.56 -14.78 21.63
CA GLN A 85 -22.81 -14.91 22.38
C GLN A 85 -23.50 -16.21 21.99
N ARG A 86 -23.50 -17.18 22.89
CA ARG A 86 -24.21 -18.44 22.75
C ARG A 86 -25.71 -18.21 22.98
N GLN A 87 -26.52 -18.60 21.98
CA GLN A 87 -27.99 -18.58 22.04
C GLN A 87 -28.56 -19.98 22.28
N SER A 88 -27.85 -21.02 21.83
CA SER A 88 -28.18 -22.42 22.06
C SER A 88 -26.90 -23.29 22.05
N PRO A 89 -26.96 -24.58 22.43
CA PRO A 89 -25.80 -25.47 22.33
C PRO A 89 -25.22 -25.60 20.92
N THR A 90 -26.04 -25.38 19.87
CA THR A 90 -25.65 -25.45 18.45
C THR A 90 -25.40 -24.10 17.80
N GLN A 91 -25.82 -22.98 18.41
CA GLN A 91 -25.76 -21.65 17.82
C GLN A 91 -25.07 -20.63 18.74
N ALA A 92 -23.89 -20.19 18.32
CA ALA A 92 -23.17 -19.06 18.89
C ALA A 92 -22.91 -17.98 17.83
N ILE A 93 -23.05 -16.72 18.22
CA ILE A 93 -22.87 -15.54 17.35
C ILE A 93 -21.52 -14.90 17.69
N PRO A 94 -20.55 -14.81 16.76
CA PRO A 94 -19.30 -14.10 17.02
C PRO A 94 -19.56 -12.60 17.23
N LEU A 95 -18.96 -12.01 18.27
CA LEU A 95 -19.07 -10.58 18.58
C LEU A 95 -17.77 -9.82 18.31
N ALA A 96 -16.63 -10.37 18.73
CA ALA A 96 -15.31 -9.78 18.52
C ALA A 96 -14.22 -10.85 18.65
N ASP A 97 -13.16 -10.73 17.86
CA ASP A 97 -11.94 -11.51 18.01
C ASP A 97 -10.83 -10.66 18.64
N TYR A 98 -9.90 -11.31 19.34
CA TYR A 98 -8.75 -10.71 20.00
C TYR A 98 -7.49 -11.49 19.62
N TYR A 99 -6.47 -10.77 19.18
CA TYR A 99 -5.16 -11.33 18.86
C TYR A 99 -4.23 -11.13 20.05
N ILE A 100 -3.59 -12.21 20.50
CA ILE A 100 -2.52 -12.18 21.49
C ILE A 100 -1.23 -12.49 20.75
N ILE A 101 -0.40 -11.48 20.53
CA ILE A 101 0.83 -11.56 19.73
C ILE A 101 2.02 -11.33 20.66
N ALA A 102 2.85 -12.36 20.86
CA ALA A 102 3.96 -12.36 21.82
C ALA A 102 3.53 -11.88 23.23
N GLY A 103 2.32 -12.25 23.64
CA GLY A 103 1.69 -11.83 24.90
C GLY A 103 0.91 -10.52 24.83
N VAL A 104 1.12 -9.63 23.85
CA VAL A 104 0.37 -8.37 23.76
C VAL A 104 -1.01 -8.62 23.14
N ILE A 105 -2.06 -8.21 23.85
CA ILE A 105 -3.47 -8.35 23.46
C ILE A 105 -3.93 -7.13 22.68
N TYR A 106 -4.52 -7.37 21.51
CA TYR A 106 -5.15 -6.41 20.62
C TYR A 106 -6.57 -6.88 20.26
N GLN A 107 -7.54 -5.95 20.15
CA GLN A 107 -8.81 -6.29 19.52
C GLN A 107 -8.67 -6.33 18.00
N ALA A 108 -9.20 -7.38 17.35
CA ALA A 108 -9.28 -7.47 15.90
C ALA A 108 -10.37 -6.50 15.38
N PRO A 109 -10.05 -5.61 14.40
CA PRO A 109 -11.07 -4.79 13.75
C PRO A 109 -11.95 -5.66 12.85
N ASP A 110 -13.23 -5.30 12.74
CA ASP A 110 -14.14 -5.98 11.82
C ASP A 110 -13.78 -5.66 10.36
N LEU A 111 -14.03 -6.63 9.46
CA LEU A 111 -13.73 -6.49 8.04
C LEU A 111 -14.46 -5.28 7.40
N GLY A 112 -15.65 -4.93 7.91
CA GLY A 112 -16.42 -3.78 7.46
C GLY A 112 -15.69 -2.47 7.73
N SER A 113 -15.28 -2.21 8.97
CA SER A 113 -14.49 -1.05 9.37
C SER A 113 -13.16 -0.94 8.61
N VAL A 114 -12.46 -2.07 8.40
CA VAL A 114 -11.21 -2.08 7.62
C VAL A 114 -11.44 -1.68 6.16
N ILE A 115 -12.49 -2.22 5.52
CA ILE A 115 -12.84 -1.86 4.14
C ILE A 115 -13.32 -0.40 4.08
N ASN A 116 -14.22 0.02 4.95
CA ASN A 116 -14.76 1.38 5.01
C ASN A 116 -13.66 2.42 5.20
N SER A 117 -12.70 2.17 6.11
CA SER A 117 -11.54 3.04 6.33
C SER A 117 -10.70 3.17 5.05
N ARG A 118 -10.37 2.05 4.39
CA ARG A 118 -9.56 2.05 3.15
C ARG A 118 -10.28 2.71 1.98
N VAL A 119 -11.58 2.47 1.81
CA VAL A 119 -12.41 3.10 0.78
C VAL A 119 -12.51 4.60 1.02
N LEU A 120 -12.75 5.04 2.26
CA LEU A 120 -12.79 6.46 2.62
C LEU A 120 -11.44 7.14 2.34
N THR A 121 -10.31 6.53 2.70
CA THR A 121 -8.98 7.06 2.40
C THR A 121 -8.71 7.14 0.90
N ALA A 122 -9.13 6.13 0.11
CA ALA A 122 -8.97 6.14 -1.34
C ALA A 122 -9.84 7.22 -2.01
N VAL A 123 -11.11 7.34 -1.61
CA VAL A 123 -12.03 8.38 -2.11
C VAL A 123 -11.54 9.78 -1.73
N HIS A 124 -11.06 9.98 -0.51
CA HIS A 124 -10.42 11.25 -0.10
C HIS A 124 -9.19 11.56 -0.94
N GLY A 125 -8.31 10.58 -1.19
CA GLY A 125 -7.13 10.78 -2.06
C GLY A 125 -7.52 11.18 -3.48
N ILE A 126 -8.54 10.54 -4.05
CA ILE A 126 -9.10 10.88 -5.37
C ILE A 126 -9.73 12.29 -5.35
N GLN A 127 -10.50 12.64 -4.31
CA GLN A 127 -11.10 13.97 -4.16
C GLN A 127 -10.03 15.06 -4.09
N SER A 128 -9.03 14.92 -3.21
CA SER A 128 -7.93 15.88 -3.09
C SER A 128 -7.14 16.04 -4.39
N ALA A 129 -6.87 14.95 -5.12
CA ALA A 129 -6.22 14.99 -6.41
C ALA A 129 -7.08 15.71 -7.48
N PHE A 130 -8.40 15.53 -7.47
CA PHE A 130 -9.31 16.28 -8.36
C PHE A 130 -9.42 17.76 -7.97
N GLU A 131 -9.49 18.09 -6.69
CA GLU A 131 -9.49 19.48 -6.20
C GLU A 131 -8.20 20.22 -6.59
N GLU A 132 -7.05 19.57 -6.41
CA GLU A 132 -5.75 20.09 -6.85
C GLU A 132 -5.69 20.26 -8.38
N ALA A 133 -6.06 19.24 -9.15
CA ALA A 133 -6.07 19.32 -10.62
C ALA A 133 -7.02 20.41 -11.14
N MET A 134 -8.23 20.52 -10.59
CA MET A 134 -9.17 21.61 -10.91
C MET A 134 -8.60 22.98 -10.54
N SER A 135 -7.77 23.09 -9.49
CA SER A 135 -7.12 24.35 -9.11
C SER A 135 -6.15 24.88 -10.18
N TYR A 136 -5.57 23.99 -11.01
CA TYR A 136 -4.71 24.35 -12.15
C TYR A 136 -5.47 24.49 -13.48
N CYS A 137 -6.64 23.86 -13.61
CA CYS A 137 -7.43 23.88 -14.85
C CYS A 137 -8.10 25.26 -15.09
N ARG A 138 -8.05 25.77 -16.32
CA ARG A 138 -8.68 27.03 -16.75
C ARG A 138 -9.43 26.83 -18.05
N TYR A 139 -10.48 27.62 -18.27
CA TYR A 139 -11.36 27.52 -19.44
C TYR A 139 -11.68 28.89 -20.04
N HIS A 140 -11.81 28.96 -21.36
CA HIS A 140 -12.25 30.15 -22.10
C HIS A 140 -13.05 29.70 -23.34
N PRO A 141 -14.25 30.26 -23.61
CA PRO A 141 -15.11 29.78 -24.69
C PRO A 141 -14.47 29.72 -26.09
N SER A 142 -13.46 30.54 -26.38
CA SER A 142 -12.72 30.52 -27.67
C SER A 142 -11.37 29.81 -27.66
N LYS A 143 -10.91 29.28 -26.51
CA LYS A 143 -9.63 28.56 -26.39
C LYS A 143 -9.76 27.14 -25.82
N GLY A 144 -10.94 26.76 -25.33
CA GLY A 144 -11.14 25.48 -24.64
C GLY A 144 -10.49 25.49 -23.25
N TYR A 145 -10.00 24.32 -22.84
CA TYR A 145 -9.32 24.12 -21.56
C TYR A 145 -7.80 24.22 -21.71
N TRP A 146 -7.11 24.79 -20.71
CA TRP A 146 -5.66 24.70 -20.55
C TRP A 146 -5.28 24.61 -19.07
N TRP A 147 -4.02 24.24 -18.82
CA TRP A 147 -3.46 24.09 -17.47
C TRP A 147 -2.58 25.29 -17.13
N HIS A 148 -2.63 25.75 -15.87
CA HIS A 148 -1.82 26.84 -15.34
C HIS A 148 -1.19 26.46 -14.00
N PHE A 149 -0.02 25.82 -14.06
CA PHE A 149 0.77 25.45 -12.88
C PHE A 149 1.49 26.68 -12.31
N LYS A 150 1.27 26.99 -11.03
CA LYS A 150 1.84 28.19 -10.36
C LYS A 150 3.38 28.15 -10.35
N ASP A 151 3.97 26.97 -10.22
CA ASP A 151 5.41 26.68 -10.21
C ASP A 151 6.16 27.28 -11.41
N GLN A 152 5.48 27.42 -12.56
CA GLN A 152 6.09 27.96 -13.76
C GLN A 152 6.38 29.46 -13.62
N GLU A 153 5.49 30.22 -12.97
CA GLU A 153 5.74 31.63 -12.67
C GLU A 153 6.91 31.83 -11.70
N GLU A 154 7.10 30.94 -10.72
CA GLU A 154 8.22 31.04 -9.78
C GLU A 154 9.54 30.62 -10.44
N ARG A 155 9.54 29.57 -11.26
CA ARG A 155 10.73 29.17 -12.04
C ARG A 155 11.18 30.22 -13.05
N GLU A 156 10.26 30.92 -13.70
CA GLU A 156 10.61 31.99 -14.66
C GLU A 156 11.10 33.28 -13.96
N LYS A 157 10.64 33.54 -12.73
CA LYS A 157 11.20 34.58 -11.84
C LYS A 157 12.60 34.18 -11.33
N ALA A 158 12.82 32.90 -11.05
CA ALA A 158 14.08 32.33 -10.54
C ALA A 158 15.15 32.04 -11.63
N LYS A 159 15.49 33.03 -12.47
CA LYS A 159 16.59 32.90 -13.46
C LYS A 159 17.93 32.57 -12.76
N PRO A 160 18.58 31.43 -13.06
CA PRO A 160 19.83 31.05 -12.40
C PRO A 160 21.02 31.86 -12.93
N LYS A 161 21.31 33.00 -12.29
CA LYS A 161 22.63 33.64 -12.40
C LYS A 161 23.67 32.85 -11.60
N ALA A 162 24.89 32.81 -12.15
CA ALA A 162 26.04 32.03 -11.70
C ALA A 162 25.86 30.50 -11.81
N LYS A 163 26.66 29.90 -12.72
CA LYS A 163 27.11 28.51 -12.54
C LYS A 163 27.80 28.43 -11.17
N LYS A 164 27.39 27.51 -10.29
CA LYS A 164 28.25 27.16 -9.15
C LYS A 164 29.58 26.67 -9.72
N LYS A 165 30.69 27.23 -9.24
CA LYS A 165 31.99 26.55 -9.34
C LYS A 165 31.84 25.26 -8.54
N GLU A 166 32.07 24.12 -9.17
CA GLU A 166 32.37 22.91 -8.41
C GLU A 166 33.71 23.16 -7.69
N GLU A 167 33.73 23.02 -6.37
CA GLU A 167 34.98 23.07 -5.64
C GLU A 167 35.79 21.81 -5.98
N PRO A 168 37.09 21.93 -6.27
CA PRO A 168 37.92 20.76 -6.55
C PRO A 168 37.95 19.86 -5.32
N SER A 169 37.43 18.64 -5.46
CA SER A 169 37.32 17.64 -4.39
C SER A 169 38.60 17.50 -3.58
N SER A 170 38.45 17.38 -2.26
CA SER A 170 39.57 17.36 -1.30
C SER A 170 40.56 16.24 -1.63
N ILE A 171 41.86 16.50 -1.42
CA ILE A 171 42.95 15.54 -1.68
C ILE A 171 42.68 14.17 -1.03
N PHE A 172 42.11 14.15 0.18
CA PHE A 172 41.77 12.90 0.87
C PHE A 172 40.59 12.16 0.23
N GLN A 173 39.61 12.89 -0.32
CA GLN A 173 38.51 12.30 -1.09
C GLN A 173 39.03 11.68 -2.39
N ARG A 174 39.93 12.38 -3.10
CA ARG A 174 40.59 11.87 -4.32
C ARG A 174 41.37 10.60 -4.03
N GLN A 175 42.33 10.63 -3.09
CA GLN A 175 43.14 9.45 -2.74
C GLN A 175 42.30 8.21 -2.38
N ARG A 176 41.18 8.38 -1.66
CA ARG A 176 40.29 7.27 -1.30
C ARG A 176 39.46 6.77 -2.49
N VAL A 177 39.04 7.65 -3.39
CA VAL A 177 38.34 7.28 -4.64
C VAL A 177 39.31 6.62 -5.63
N ASP A 178 40.53 7.14 -5.78
CA ASP A 178 41.58 6.57 -6.63
C ASP A 178 41.94 5.14 -6.22
N ALA A 179 42.03 4.86 -4.91
CA ALA A 179 42.23 3.51 -4.39
C ALA A 179 41.08 2.55 -4.75
N LEU A 180 39.82 3.01 -4.65
CA LEU A 180 38.64 2.24 -5.05
C LEU A 180 38.57 2.02 -6.58
N LEU A 181 38.97 3.02 -7.38
CA LEU A 181 39.08 2.89 -8.83
C LEU A 181 40.20 1.93 -9.26
N LEU A 182 41.30 1.87 -8.49
CA LEU A 182 42.39 0.92 -8.72
C LEU A 182 41.92 -0.52 -8.47
N ASP A 183 41.22 -0.76 -7.36
CA ASP A 183 40.64 -2.05 -6.98
C ASP A 183 39.53 -2.48 -7.96
N LEU A 184 38.68 -1.53 -8.39
CA LEU A 184 37.68 -1.76 -9.45
C LEU A 184 38.34 -2.16 -10.78
N ARG A 185 39.43 -1.49 -11.18
CA ARG A 185 40.21 -1.81 -12.39
C ARG A 185 40.89 -3.18 -12.32
N GLN A 186 41.29 -3.64 -11.13
CA GLN A 186 41.85 -4.98 -10.93
C GLN A 186 40.76 -6.05 -11.01
N LYS A 187 39.59 -5.81 -10.39
CA LYS A 187 38.44 -6.74 -10.39
C LYS A 187 37.73 -6.81 -11.73
N PHE A 188 37.73 -5.72 -12.50
CA PHE A 188 37.15 -5.63 -13.84
C PHE A 188 38.19 -5.05 -14.82
N PRO A 189 39.16 -5.86 -15.28
CA PRO A 189 40.07 -5.44 -16.33
C PRO A 189 39.27 -5.05 -17.59
N PRO A 190 39.47 -3.84 -18.15
CA PRO A 190 38.79 -3.48 -19.39
C PRO A 190 39.19 -4.46 -20.49
N ARG A 191 38.19 -5.03 -21.18
CA ARG A 191 38.42 -6.00 -22.26
C ARG A 191 39.04 -5.29 -23.46
N PHE A 192 40.37 -5.20 -23.48
CA PHE A 192 41.12 -4.84 -24.68
C PHE A 192 40.79 -5.83 -25.79
N VAL A 193 40.05 -5.38 -26.81
CA VAL A 193 39.90 -6.12 -28.05
C VAL A 193 41.25 -6.08 -28.75
N GLN A 194 42.05 -7.13 -28.53
CA GLN A 194 43.27 -7.35 -29.30
C GLN A 194 42.88 -7.56 -30.76
N GLN A 195 43.03 -6.49 -31.56
CA GLN A 195 43.13 -6.63 -33.00
C GLN A 195 44.45 -7.34 -33.35
N LYS A 196 44.52 -7.87 -34.57
CA LYS A 196 45.60 -8.77 -35.02
C LYS A 196 47.00 -8.16 -34.83
N PRO A 197 48.05 -8.97 -34.58
CA PRO A 197 49.39 -8.46 -34.33
C PRO A 197 49.90 -7.63 -35.53
N GLY A 198 50.25 -6.36 -35.29
CA GLY A 198 50.78 -5.47 -36.34
C GLY A 198 51.09 -4.04 -35.91
N GLU A 199 50.17 -3.36 -35.20
CA GLU A 199 50.25 -1.90 -34.99
C GLU A 199 50.31 -1.42 -33.53
N LYS A 200 50.73 -0.16 -33.37
CA LYS A 200 50.99 0.51 -32.07
C LYS A 200 49.67 1.02 -31.46
N PRO A 201 49.52 0.98 -30.11
CA PRO A 201 48.26 1.34 -29.47
C PRO A 201 47.96 2.84 -29.51
N ILE A 202 46.73 3.18 -29.87
CA ILE A 202 46.13 4.51 -29.70
C ILE A 202 45.03 4.39 -28.63
N PRO A 203 44.95 5.27 -27.61
CA PRO A 203 43.87 5.23 -26.63
C PRO A 203 42.52 5.53 -27.29
N VAL A 204 41.51 4.68 -27.05
CA VAL A 204 40.14 4.89 -27.53
C VAL A 204 39.25 5.25 -26.35
N ASP A 205 38.69 6.45 -26.43
CA ASP A 205 37.71 6.99 -25.51
C ASP A 205 36.27 6.67 -25.99
N GLN A 206 35.28 6.84 -25.10
CA GLN A 206 33.85 7.00 -25.43
C GLN A 206 33.13 5.86 -26.20
N ILE A 207 32.56 4.94 -25.42
CA ILE A 207 31.12 4.59 -25.41
C ILE A 207 30.36 4.74 -26.75
N LYS A 208 30.00 3.62 -27.38
CA LYS A 208 28.86 3.58 -28.33
C LYS A 208 27.54 3.53 -27.57
N LYS A 209 26.69 4.54 -27.80
CA LYS A 209 25.26 4.54 -27.47
C LYS A 209 24.50 3.71 -28.53
N GLU A 210 23.33 3.18 -28.18
CA GLU A 210 22.44 2.52 -29.15
C GLU A 210 21.86 3.52 -30.17
N PRO A 211 21.52 3.08 -31.40
CA PRO A 211 20.93 3.93 -32.43
C PRO A 211 19.41 4.02 -32.30
N GLU A 212 18.88 5.25 -32.17
CA GLU A 212 17.48 5.56 -32.50
C GLU A 212 17.30 5.75 -34.03
N PRO A 213 16.07 5.57 -34.56
CA PRO A 213 15.81 5.58 -36.00
C PRO A 213 15.90 6.97 -36.65
N ALA A 214 16.12 7.01 -37.96
CA ALA A 214 16.27 8.23 -38.75
C ALA A 214 14.92 8.93 -39.05
N PRO A 215 14.89 10.26 -39.19
CA PRO A 215 13.68 11.02 -39.52
C PRO A 215 13.35 10.96 -41.02
N GLU A 216 12.05 10.91 -41.35
CA GLU A 216 11.56 11.03 -42.72
C GLU A 216 11.66 12.46 -43.26
N ALA A 217 11.91 12.60 -44.56
CA ALA A 217 11.99 13.90 -45.24
C ALA A 217 10.79 14.11 -46.17
N VAL A 218 10.05 15.22 -45.96
CA VAL A 218 8.82 15.55 -46.72
C VAL A 218 9.12 16.50 -47.88
N LYS A 219 8.66 16.17 -49.09
CA LYS A 219 8.39 17.10 -50.20
C LYS A 219 7.17 16.66 -51.04
N PRO A 220 6.53 17.55 -51.83
CA PRO A 220 5.07 17.52 -52.01
C PRO A 220 4.55 17.16 -53.41
N GLU A 221 3.23 16.88 -53.44
CA GLU A 221 2.23 17.04 -54.53
C GLU A 221 2.52 16.57 -55.97
N GLU A 222 1.67 15.66 -56.48
CA GLU A 222 0.84 15.97 -57.67
C GLU A 222 -0.45 15.10 -57.76
N LYS A 223 -1.13 15.08 -58.92
CA LYS A 223 -2.60 14.91 -59.06
C LYS A 223 -3.14 13.55 -59.54
N GLU A 224 -4.42 13.33 -59.21
CA GLU A 224 -5.52 12.68 -59.97
C GLU A 224 -5.28 11.36 -60.75
N THR A 225 -6.07 10.32 -60.43
CA THR A 225 -7.19 9.83 -61.30
C THR A 225 -7.99 8.68 -60.64
N VAL A 226 -9.10 8.25 -61.26
CA VAL A 226 -10.14 7.37 -60.67
C VAL A 226 -10.35 6.10 -61.51
N LYS A 227 -10.52 4.92 -60.88
CA LYS A 227 -11.49 3.87 -61.28
C LYS A 227 -11.62 2.65 -60.33
N ASN A 228 -12.82 2.05 -60.41
CA ASN A 228 -13.37 0.81 -59.82
C ASN A 228 -12.44 -0.45 -59.87
N ALA A 229 -12.70 -1.59 -59.19
CA ALA A 229 -14.00 -2.17 -58.80
C ALA A 229 -13.92 -3.33 -57.77
N GLN A 230 -15.05 -3.63 -57.09
CA GLN A 230 -15.46 -4.95 -56.52
C GLN A 230 -14.57 -5.56 -55.39
N GLN A 231 -15.04 -6.34 -54.39
CA GLN A 231 -16.36 -6.84 -53.91
C GLN A 231 -16.21 -7.29 -52.42
N SER A 232 -17.14 -7.85 -51.63
CA SER A 232 -18.58 -8.25 -51.72
C SER A 232 -19.15 -8.53 -50.31
N ALA A 233 -20.48 -8.48 -50.16
CA ALA A 233 -21.31 -8.95 -49.00
C ALA A 233 -21.17 -8.21 -47.64
N GLY A 234 -22.23 -8.07 -46.82
CA GLY A 234 -23.64 -8.38 -47.07
C GLY A 234 -24.61 -8.10 -45.89
N ALA A 235 -25.91 -8.08 -46.20
CA ALA A 235 -27.09 -8.12 -45.30
C ALA A 235 -27.49 -6.91 -44.42
N LYS A 236 -28.84 -6.76 -44.31
CA LYS A 236 -29.65 -5.80 -43.51
C LYS A 236 -29.74 -6.27 -42.04
N GLY A 237 -30.26 -5.53 -41.04
CA GLY A 237 -31.12 -4.33 -41.01
C GLY A 237 -31.33 -3.76 -39.58
N PRO A 238 -32.33 -2.87 -39.34
CA PRO A 238 -32.32 -1.85 -38.27
C PRO A 238 -33.26 -2.15 -37.07
N PRO A 239 -33.39 -1.26 -36.04
CA PRO A 239 -34.30 -0.10 -36.15
C PRO A 239 -33.87 1.23 -35.48
N GLU A 240 -34.47 2.31 -36.01
CA GLU A 240 -35.03 3.56 -35.44
C GLU A 240 -34.75 4.12 -34.01
N LYS A 241 -35.16 5.36 -33.62
CA LYS A 241 -35.27 6.72 -34.23
C LYS A 241 -36.02 7.69 -33.28
N ARG A 242 -35.29 8.57 -32.56
CA ARG A 242 -35.77 9.80 -31.83
C ARG A 242 -36.91 9.68 -30.80
N MET A 243 -36.76 10.44 -29.70
CA MET A 243 -37.83 11.33 -29.25
C MET A 243 -37.26 12.63 -28.67
N ARG A 244 -38.04 13.72 -28.65
CA ARG A 244 -37.64 15.05 -28.16
C ARG A 244 -38.86 15.76 -27.56
N LEU A 245 -38.87 15.92 -26.25
CA LEU A 245 -39.70 16.88 -25.49
C LEU A 245 -38.85 17.38 -24.30
N GLN A 246 -39.05 18.59 -23.77
CA GLN A 246 -39.97 19.65 -24.19
C GLN A 246 -39.23 20.99 -24.24
#